data_AF-A0A2D9P6T3-F1
#
_entry.id   AF-A0A2D9P6T3-F1
#
_cell.length_a   1.000
_cell.length_b   1.000
_cell.length_c   1.000
_cell.angle_alpha   90.00
_cell.angle_beta   90.00
_cell.angle_gamma   90.00
#
_symmetry.space_group_name_H-M   'P 1'
#
loop_
_entity.id
_entity.type
_entity.pdbx_description
1 polymer ?
#
loop_
_entity_poly.entity_id
_entity_poly.type
_entity_poly.pdbx_seq_one_letter_code
_entity_poly.pdbx_strand_id
1 'polypeptide(L)'
;MGNILTKGDVEKKEDVDLIDKLNLIATKLITTSRFEELLNLKDKRYCDGLIVITSDILDKYFTNNEISYIKKELSDEEKDENEYMYFSLKQDSDKFLRDNYGEGSSDILDKKHKCLLISKYYIKISHIYAAIMTAVNPVYNINGKKVGLMDKNINNKDELPIKKDGLCERRQEILQKNKEYLEILQEQISENKVKKRELVKEPEHCKMDNSRDVEPVIQDLSNLYKDIYNEVTGEFDSMSEDAREKYTKDLKEFYEGFTGREMDASINDFTDIKLSTFNKNTYCAKKYNRRNNHYIDDETENNLGSLIEVYGTHLAKSINSANEKQNKLTEILDDLFEIEESGLEVIIRRDLKYDDLNNIVSKTTSALIELYTSCERDFKKGISIFEGIVLSKNIEMETLRSKGLQEGGLRLYNRTFQNKI
;
A
#
# COMPACT_ATOMS: atom_id res chain seq x y z
N MET A 1 -56.06 -6.99 -19.06
CA MET A 1 -55.96 -6.35 -17.74
C MET A 1 -54.61 -5.67 -17.68
N GLY A 2 -54.57 -4.38 -17.99
CA GLY A 2 -53.34 -3.59 -17.94
C GLY A 2 -53.10 -3.11 -16.52
N ASN A 3 -51.90 -3.36 -15.99
CA ASN A 3 -51.47 -2.77 -14.73
C ASN A 3 -51.31 -1.26 -14.94
N ILE A 4 -52.14 -0.49 -14.24
CA ILE A 4 -51.97 0.94 -14.09
C ILE A 4 -50.82 1.10 -13.09
N LEU A 5 -49.63 1.42 -13.59
CA LEU A 5 -48.54 1.94 -12.77
C LEU A 5 -49.04 3.24 -12.13
N THR A 6 -49.03 3.31 -10.81
CA THR A 6 -49.46 4.53 -10.12
C THR A 6 -48.39 5.61 -10.28
N LYS A 7 -48.76 6.89 -10.19
CA LYS A 7 -47.83 8.02 -10.34
C LYS A 7 -46.61 7.92 -9.40
N GLY A 8 -46.81 7.34 -8.20
CA GLY A 8 -45.74 7.07 -7.25
C GLY A 8 -44.79 5.93 -7.64
N ASP A 9 -45.23 4.95 -8.44
CA ASP A 9 -44.36 3.90 -8.97
C ASP A 9 -43.50 4.41 -10.14
N VAL A 10 -43.99 5.43 -10.86
CA VAL A 10 -43.26 6.10 -11.95
C VAL A 10 -42.22 7.07 -11.38
N GLU A 11 -42.60 7.91 -10.40
CA GLU A 11 -41.68 8.84 -9.72
C GLU A 11 -40.56 8.06 -9.00
N LYS A 12 -40.89 7.01 -8.23
CA LYS A 12 -39.85 6.15 -7.62
C LYS A 12 -38.91 5.52 -8.65
N LYS A 13 -39.40 5.16 -9.83
CA LYS A 13 -38.57 4.55 -10.87
C LYS A 13 -37.65 5.57 -11.55
N GLU A 14 -38.09 6.81 -11.73
CA GLU A 14 -37.26 7.92 -12.23
C GLU A 14 -36.19 8.33 -11.19
N ASP A 15 -36.55 8.35 -9.91
CA ASP A 15 -35.65 8.65 -8.80
C ASP A 15 -34.55 7.57 -8.62
N VAL A 16 -34.95 6.29 -8.71
CA VAL A 16 -34.06 5.11 -8.76
C VAL A 16 -33.07 5.19 -9.93
N ASP A 17 -33.53 5.63 -11.10
CA ASP A 17 -32.71 5.85 -12.30
C ASP A 17 -31.74 7.05 -12.16
N LEU A 18 -32.05 8.03 -11.30
CA LEU A 18 -31.19 9.19 -11.05
C LEU A 18 -29.92 8.82 -10.27
N ILE A 19 -30.08 8.06 -9.19
CA ILE A 19 -28.95 7.62 -8.34
C ILE A 19 -28.01 6.71 -9.14
N ASP A 20 -28.56 5.78 -9.92
CA ASP A 20 -27.74 4.87 -10.72
C ASP A 20 -26.92 5.62 -11.76
N LYS A 21 -27.51 6.63 -12.43
CA LYS A 21 -26.75 7.49 -13.35
C LYS A 21 -25.61 8.19 -12.66
N LEU A 22 -25.84 8.75 -11.47
CA LEU A 22 -24.80 9.47 -10.73
C LEU A 22 -23.70 8.51 -10.24
N ASN A 23 -24.08 7.36 -9.66
CA ASN A 23 -23.17 6.31 -9.25
C ASN A 23 -22.36 5.79 -10.45
N LEU A 24 -22.97 5.61 -11.61
CA LEU A 24 -22.30 5.14 -12.81
C LEU A 24 -21.29 6.17 -13.34
N ILE A 25 -21.67 7.45 -13.39
CA ILE A 25 -20.75 8.54 -13.78
C ILE A 25 -19.57 8.60 -12.82
N ALA A 26 -19.83 8.58 -11.52
CA ALA A 26 -18.79 8.58 -10.50
C ALA A 26 -17.89 7.35 -10.60
N THR A 27 -18.46 6.16 -10.78
CA THR A 27 -17.70 4.92 -10.95
C THR A 27 -16.79 4.99 -12.16
N LYS A 28 -17.31 5.42 -13.31
CA LYS A 28 -16.51 5.59 -14.53
C LYS A 28 -15.39 6.61 -14.31
N LEU A 29 -15.67 7.72 -13.63
CA LEU A 29 -14.64 8.71 -13.32
C LEU A 29 -13.56 8.12 -12.40
N ILE A 30 -13.94 7.47 -11.31
CA ILE A 30 -13.02 6.91 -10.31
C ILE A 30 -12.15 5.80 -10.89
N THR A 31 -12.78 4.82 -11.52
CA THR A 31 -12.11 3.62 -12.04
C THR A 31 -11.29 3.87 -13.31
N THR A 32 -11.58 4.95 -14.04
CA THR A 32 -10.81 5.35 -15.24
C THR A 32 -9.91 6.57 -15.02
N SER A 33 -9.88 7.10 -13.80
CA SER A 33 -8.99 8.22 -13.41
C SER A 33 -7.54 7.84 -13.70
N ARG A 34 -6.76 8.82 -14.17
CA ARG A 34 -5.33 8.61 -14.32
C ARG A 34 -4.71 8.49 -12.95
N PHE A 35 -3.63 7.73 -12.85
CA PHE A 35 -3.02 7.53 -11.57
C PHE A 35 -2.41 8.79 -10.97
N GLU A 36 -1.89 9.72 -11.78
CA GLU A 36 -1.47 11.03 -11.27
C GLU A 36 -2.62 11.76 -10.59
N GLU A 37 -3.85 11.60 -11.09
CA GLU A 37 -5.04 12.21 -10.49
C GLU A 37 -5.40 11.51 -9.17
N LEU A 38 -5.29 10.17 -9.12
CA LEU A 38 -5.43 9.39 -7.88
C LEU A 38 -4.36 9.77 -6.84
N LEU A 39 -3.14 10.06 -7.27
CA LEU A 39 -2.09 10.58 -6.41
C LEU A 39 -2.40 12.02 -5.98
N ASN A 40 -2.93 12.85 -6.86
CA ASN A 40 -3.25 14.23 -6.50
C ASN A 40 -4.40 14.30 -5.48
N LEU A 41 -5.22 13.26 -5.33
CA LEU A 41 -6.17 13.19 -4.21
C LEU A 41 -5.47 13.29 -2.84
N LYS A 42 -4.18 12.99 -2.76
CA LYS A 42 -3.36 13.18 -1.55
C LYS A 42 -3.06 14.66 -1.28
N ASP A 43 -2.99 15.47 -2.34
CA ASP A 43 -2.87 16.92 -2.22
C ASP A 43 -4.20 17.49 -1.76
N LYS A 44 -4.16 18.07 -0.57
CA LYS A 44 -5.32 18.68 0.08
C LYS A 44 -6.04 19.66 -0.83
N ARG A 45 -5.30 20.61 -1.44
CA ARG A 45 -5.91 21.67 -2.27
C ARG A 45 -6.57 21.10 -3.52
N TYR A 46 -5.98 20.05 -4.09
CA TYR A 46 -6.56 19.34 -5.22
C TYR A 46 -7.87 18.65 -4.83
N CYS A 47 -7.91 17.95 -3.70
CA CYS A 47 -9.13 17.31 -3.19
C CYS A 47 -10.24 18.33 -2.90
N ASP A 48 -9.91 19.42 -2.20
CA ASP A 48 -10.87 20.47 -1.87
C ASP A 48 -11.43 21.13 -3.14
N GLY A 49 -10.56 21.39 -4.13
CA GLY A 49 -10.96 21.88 -5.43
C GLY A 49 -11.91 20.94 -6.16
N LEU A 50 -11.68 19.62 -6.11
CA LEU A 50 -12.58 18.63 -6.69
C LEU A 50 -13.95 18.61 -6.00
N ILE A 51 -14.02 18.74 -4.67
CA ILE A 51 -15.28 18.83 -3.93
C ILE A 51 -16.07 20.06 -4.39
N VAL A 52 -15.43 21.22 -4.48
CA VAL A 52 -16.07 22.47 -4.92
C VAL A 52 -16.59 22.37 -6.35
N ILE A 53 -15.73 21.91 -7.29
CA ILE A 53 -16.11 21.75 -8.70
C ILE A 53 -17.26 20.75 -8.84
N THR A 54 -17.22 19.63 -8.13
CA THR A 54 -18.29 18.63 -8.15
C THR A 54 -19.59 19.23 -7.62
N SER A 55 -19.52 20.02 -6.54
CA SER A 55 -20.68 20.71 -5.97
C SER A 55 -21.27 21.74 -6.92
N ASP A 56 -20.44 22.52 -7.63
CA ASP A 56 -20.89 23.45 -8.67
C ASP A 56 -21.61 22.73 -9.82
N ILE A 57 -21.09 21.57 -10.24
CA ILE A 57 -21.71 20.75 -11.28
C ILE A 57 -23.08 20.23 -10.80
N LEU A 58 -23.15 19.67 -9.60
CA LEU A 58 -24.40 19.18 -9.02
C LEU A 58 -25.44 20.30 -8.90
N ASP A 59 -25.04 21.47 -8.39
CA ASP A 59 -25.94 22.61 -8.24
C ASP A 59 -26.46 23.12 -9.59
N LYS A 60 -25.62 23.11 -10.63
CA LYS A 60 -26.00 23.57 -11.97
C LYS A 60 -27.00 22.63 -12.66
N TYR A 61 -26.82 21.32 -12.53
CA TYR A 61 -27.56 20.34 -13.33
C TYR A 61 -28.76 19.71 -12.63
N PHE A 62 -28.84 19.78 -11.29
CA PHE A 62 -29.92 19.16 -10.53
C PHE A 62 -30.78 20.22 -9.82
N THR A 63 -32.07 19.92 -9.68
CA THR A 63 -33.02 20.72 -8.91
C THR A 63 -32.84 20.51 -7.40
N ASN A 64 -33.38 21.40 -6.56
CA ASN A 64 -33.29 21.25 -5.11
C ASN A 64 -34.00 19.96 -4.62
N ASN A 65 -35.07 19.55 -5.29
CA ASN A 65 -35.80 18.33 -4.94
C ASN A 65 -34.95 17.08 -5.24
N GLU A 66 -34.35 17.01 -6.43
CA GLU A 66 -33.43 15.91 -6.79
C GLU A 66 -32.22 15.86 -5.85
N ILE A 67 -31.61 17.00 -5.53
CA ILE A 67 -30.50 17.06 -4.56
C ILE A 67 -30.93 16.62 -3.17
N SER A 68 -32.13 17.00 -2.73
CA SER A 68 -32.67 16.57 -1.43
C SER A 68 -32.96 15.08 -1.41
N TYR A 69 -33.46 14.53 -2.51
CA TYR A 69 -33.66 13.09 -2.70
C TYR A 69 -32.32 12.34 -2.65
N ILE A 70 -31.33 12.75 -3.46
CA ILE A 70 -30.00 12.13 -3.48
C ILE A 70 -29.36 12.17 -2.09
N LYS A 71 -29.38 13.32 -1.41
CA LYS A 71 -28.85 13.43 -0.05
C LYS A 71 -29.52 12.42 0.89
N LYS A 72 -30.85 12.30 0.82
CA LYS A 72 -31.60 11.39 1.68
C LYS A 72 -31.21 9.94 1.43
N GLU A 73 -31.09 9.52 0.17
CA GLU A 73 -30.70 8.14 -0.16
C GLU A 73 -29.29 7.79 0.31
N LEU A 74 -28.36 8.75 0.26
CA LEU A 74 -26.97 8.58 0.74
C LEU A 74 -26.85 8.69 2.27
N SER A 75 -27.89 9.13 2.97
CA SER A 75 -27.90 9.32 4.42
C SER A 75 -28.52 8.13 5.15
N ASP A 76 -28.05 7.88 6.37
CA ASP A 76 -28.65 6.87 7.24
C ASP A 76 -30.00 7.35 7.78
N GLU A 77 -31.06 6.57 7.55
CA GLU A 77 -32.45 6.94 7.86
C GLU A 77 -32.71 7.13 9.37
N GLU A 78 -31.79 6.67 10.24
CA GLU A 78 -31.98 6.60 11.69
C GLU A 78 -31.14 7.61 12.51
N LYS A 79 -30.28 8.42 11.90
CA LYS A 79 -29.41 9.37 12.62
C LYS A 79 -29.73 10.83 12.32
N ASP A 80 -30.98 11.22 12.63
CA ASP A 80 -31.36 12.62 12.84
C ASP A 80 -30.91 13.16 14.23
N GLU A 81 -30.16 12.39 15.03
CA GLU A 81 -29.78 12.73 16.41
C GLU A 81 -28.33 13.18 16.63
N ASN A 82 -27.65 13.71 15.61
CA ASN A 82 -26.56 14.64 15.86
C ASN A 82 -26.97 16.05 15.43
N GLU A 83 -28.07 16.52 16.02
CA GLU A 83 -28.53 17.91 15.90
C GLU A 83 -27.40 18.89 16.25
N TYR A 84 -26.48 18.54 17.18
CA TYR A 84 -25.29 19.34 17.49
C TYR A 84 -24.21 19.34 16.38
N MET A 85 -24.04 18.25 15.64
CA MET A 85 -23.13 18.19 14.48
C MET A 85 -23.77 18.88 13.28
N TYR A 86 -25.07 18.66 13.03
CA TYR A 86 -25.86 19.36 12.02
C TYR A 86 -25.91 20.88 12.25
N PHE A 87 -26.05 21.36 13.50
CA PHE A 87 -26.04 22.79 13.82
C PHE A 87 -24.67 23.43 13.65
N SER A 88 -23.60 22.72 14.06
CA SER A 88 -22.21 23.20 13.91
C SER A 88 -21.81 23.26 12.43
N LEU A 89 -22.16 22.22 11.66
CA LEU A 89 -21.98 22.18 10.21
C LEU A 89 -22.79 23.30 9.54
N LYS A 90 -24.08 23.48 9.86
CA LYS A 90 -24.90 24.53 9.26
C LYS A 90 -24.33 25.95 9.48
N GLN A 91 -23.77 26.23 10.66
CA GLN A 91 -23.20 27.55 10.97
C GLN A 91 -21.86 27.80 10.27
N ASP A 92 -21.02 26.78 10.13
CA ASP A 92 -19.71 26.88 9.44
C ASP A 92 -19.84 26.85 7.91
N SER A 93 -20.79 26.08 7.37
CA SER A 93 -21.14 26.14 5.93
C SER A 93 -21.78 27.46 5.55
N ASP A 94 -22.68 28.02 6.35
CA ASP A 94 -23.26 29.34 6.07
C ASP A 94 -22.19 30.42 5.94
N LYS A 95 -21.10 30.32 6.72
CA LYS A 95 -19.95 31.24 6.62
C LYS A 95 -19.12 31.01 5.35
N PHE A 96 -18.74 29.77 5.04
CA PHE A 96 -17.99 29.45 3.82
C PHE A 96 -18.75 29.78 2.54
N LEU A 97 -20.06 29.52 2.54
CA LEU A 97 -20.94 29.88 1.42
C LEU A 97 -20.99 31.40 1.25
N ARG A 98 -21.06 32.18 2.34
CA ARG A 98 -20.96 33.65 2.28
C ARG A 98 -19.60 34.12 1.77
N ASP A 99 -18.51 33.51 2.23
CA ASP A 99 -17.14 33.91 1.87
C ASP A 99 -16.79 33.60 0.40
N ASN A 100 -17.33 32.53 -0.18
CA ASN A 100 -17.02 32.10 -1.56
C ASN A 100 -18.10 32.47 -2.59
N TYR A 101 -19.36 32.58 -2.18
CA TYR A 101 -20.51 32.77 -3.09
C TYR A 101 -21.36 34.01 -2.77
N GLY A 102 -21.08 34.72 -1.67
CA GLY A 102 -21.79 35.94 -1.25
C GLY A 102 -23.10 35.68 -0.48
N GLU A 103 -23.83 36.73 -0.14
CA GLU A 103 -25.17 36.60 0.48
C GLU A 103 -26.19 36.10 -0.56
N GLY A 104 -26.76 34.92 -0.30
CA GLY A 104 -27.84 34.32 -1.09
C GLY A 104 -29.10 34.08 -0.25
N SER A 105 -30.23 33.76 -0.89
CA SER A 105 -31.43 33.33 -0.15
C SER A 105 -31.15 32.01 0.60
N SER A 106 -31.83 31.81 1.73
CA SER A 106 -31.68 30.60 2.57
C SER A 106 -31.81 29.30 1.77
N ASP A 107 -32.70 29.27 0.77
CA ASP A 107 -32.94 28.07 -0.04
C ASP A 107 -31.79 27.76 -1.02
N ILE A 108 -31.11 28.80 -1.52
CA ILE A 108 -29.94 28.64 -2.40
C ILE A 108 -28.75 28.11 -1.58
N LEU A 109 -28.54 28.65 -0.38
CA LEU A 109 -27.49 28.20 0.54
C LEU A 109 -27.72 26.75 0.99
N ASP A 110 -28.97 26.37 1.29
CA ASP A 110 -29.34 25.00 1.66
C ASP A 110 -29.07 24.00 0.53
N LYS A 111 -29.48 24.31 -0.71
CA LYS A 111 -29.20 23.44 -1.86
C LYS A 111 -27.69 23.26 -2.07
N LYS A 112 -26.93 24.36 -1.99
CA LYS A 112 -25.48 24.34 -2.18
C LYS A 112 -24.78 23.51 -1.11
N HIS A 113 -25.20 23.61 0.14
CA HIS A 113 -24.72 22.78 1.24
C HIS A 113 -24.97 21.29 0.97
N LYS A 114 -26.18 20.91 0.50
CA LYS A 114 -26.47 19.52 0.13
C LYS A 114 -25.57 19.02 -1.02
N CYS A 115 -25.30 19.85 -2.03
CA CYS A 115 -24.39 19.52 -3.12
C CYS A 115 -22.95 19.26 -2.61
N LEU A 116 -22.48 20.03 -1.62
CA LEU A 116 -21.19 19.78 -0.98
C LEU A 116 -21.17 18.43 -0.27
N LEU A 117 -22.22 18.07 0.48
CA LEU A 117 -22.30 16.77 1.16
C LEU A 117 -22.28 15.59 0.18
N ILE A 118 -23.03 15.67 -0.91
CA ILE A 118 -23.02 14.64 -1.97
C ILE A 118 -21.64 14.55 -2.63
N SER A 119 -20.99 15.69 -2.89
CA SER A 119 -19.63 15.72 -3.45
C SER A 119 -18.62 15.03 -2.54
N LYS A 120 -18.69 15.28 -1.22
CA LYS A 120 -17.82 14.63 -0.23
C LYS A 120 -17.94 13.11 -0.27
N TYR A 121 -19.16 12.59 -0.38
CA TYR A 121 -19.42 11.15 -0.45
C TYR A 121 -18.64 10.48 -1.59
N TYR A 122 -18.75 10.99 -2.83
CA TYR A 122 -18.05 10.41 -3.99
C TYR A 122 -16.53 10.61 -3.96
N ILE A 123 -16.06 11.75 -3.44
CA ILE A 123 -14.62 11.99 -3.27
C ILE A 123 -14.02 11.03 -2.23
N LYS A 124 -14.75 10.71 -1.16
CA LYS A 124 -14.31 9.72 -0.17
C LYS A 124 -14.18 8.31 -0.75
N ILE A 125 -15.11 7.89 -1.62
CA ILE A 125 -14.98 6.64 -2.40
C ILE A 125 -13.71 6.69 -3.26
N SER A 126 -13.45 7.82 -3.91
CA SER A 126 -12.24 8.04 -4.72
C SER A 126 -10.95 7.86 -3.90
N HIS A 127 -10.92 8.36 -2.67
CA HIS A 127 -9.77 8.19 -1.76
C HIS A 127 -9.53 6.73 -1.36
N ILE A 128 -10.60 5.99 -1.03
CA ILE A 128 -10.50 4.57 -0.68
C ILE A 128 -9.96 3.79 -1.88
N TYR A 129 -10.54 4.02 -3.06
CA TYR A 129 -10.09 3.42 -4.30
C TYR A 129 -8.63 3.75 -4.60
N ALA A 130 -8.24 5.02 -4.51
CA ALA A 130 -6.86 5.46 -4.74
C ALA A 130 -5.87 4.79 -3.78
N ALA A 131 -6.21 4.69 -2.49
CA ALA A 131 -5.35 4.04 -1.50
C ALA A 131 -5.12 2.56 -1.82
N ILE A 132 -6.18 1.84 -2.18
CA ILE A 132 -6.11 0.42 -2.58
C ILE A 132 -5.26 0.28 -3.85
N MET A 133 -5.56 1.04 -4.90
CA MET A 133 -4.87 0.94 -6.19
C MET A 133 -3.38 1.30 -6.09
N THR A 134 -3.04 2.28 -5.27
CA THR A 134 -1.64 2.69 -5.03
C THR A 134 -0.89 1.64 -4.21
N ALA A 135 -1.55 0.94 -3.28
CA ALA A 135 -0.93 -0.12 -2.48
C ALA A 135 -0.73 -1.43 -3.25
N VAL A 136 -1.70 -1.80 -4.10
CA VAL A 136 -1.59 -2.95 -5.00
C VAL A 136 -0.59 -2.65 -6.13
N ASN A 137 -0.53 -1.39 -6.59
CA ASN A 137 0.30 -0.88 -7.68
C ASN A 137 0.40 -1.82 -8.90
N PRO A 138 -0.70 -2.02 -9.64
CA PRO A 138 -0.68 -2.85 -10.85
C PRO A 138 0.28 -2.31 -11.93
N VAL A 139 0.87 -3.23 -12.68
CA VAL A 139 1.82 -3.01 -13.79
C VAL A 139 1.19 -3.54 -15.06
N TYR A 140 1.21 -2.74 -16.13
CA TYR A 140 0.59 -3.04 -17.42
C TYR A 140 1.68 -3.25 -18.49
N ASN A 141 1.32 -3.80 -19.65
CA ASN A 141 2.24 -4.01 -20.77
C ASN A 141 1.73 -3.28 -22.00
N ILE A 142 1.99 -1.98 -22.01
CA ILE A 142 1.63 -1.13 -23.13
C ILE A 142 2.73 -1.26 -24.18
N ASN A 143 2.38 -1.80 -25.35
CA ASN A 143 3.28 -1.90 -26.51
C ASN A 143 4.64 -2.60 -26.23
N GLY A 144 4.65 -3.63 -25.38
CA GLY A 144 5.85 -4.39 -25.05
C GLY A 144 6.71 -3.75 -23.94
N LYS A 145 6.30 -2.61 -23.38
CA LYS A 145 6.96 -1.95 -22.26
C LYS A 145 6.17 -2.20 -20.96
N LYS A 146 6.83 -2.76 -19.96
CA LYS A 146 6.29 -2.84 -18.60
C LYS A 146 6.23 -1.44 -18.01
N VAL A 147 5.03 -0.99 -17.66
CA VAL A 147 4.81 0.33 -17.06
C VAL A 147 3.97 0.13 -15.80
N GLY A 148 4.53 0.54 -14.66
CA GLY A 148 3.78 0.57 -13.40
C GLY A 148 2.75 1.70 -13.44
N LEU A 149 1.71 1.60 -12.61
CA LEU A 149 0.65 2.61 -12.51
C LEU A 149 1.20 4.05 -12.32
N MET A 150 2.41 4.20 -11.77
CA MET A 150 3.13 5.46 -11.52
C MET A 150 3.83 6.09 -12.76
N ASP A 151 3.78 5.48 -13.96
CA ASP A 151 4.40 6.05 -15.19
C ASP A 151 3.47 7.08 -15.85
N LYS A 152 3.93 8.35 -15.93
CA LYS A 152 3.20 9.54 -16.43
C LYS A 152 2.68 9.47 -17.86
N ASN A 153 3.02 8.43 -18.60
CA ASN A 153 2.65 8.25 -20.01
C ASN A 153 1.51 7.25 -20.22
N ILE A 154 0.80 6.90 -19.15
CA ILE A 154 -0.23 5.88 -19.16
C ILE A 154 -1.62 6.47 -19.47
N ASN A 155 -2.27 5.91 -20.48
CA ASN A 155 -3.72 5.98 -20.68
C ASN A 155 -4.26 4.53 -20.63
N ASN A 156 -4.39 3.98 -19.42
CA ASN A 156 -4.67 2.57 -19.13
C ASN A 156 -6.10 2.08 -19.44
N LYS A 157 -6.85 2.74 -20.34
CA LYS A 157 -8.29 2.50 -20.47
C LYS A 157 -8.68 1.08 -20.92
N ASP A 158 -7.79 0.34 -21.60
CA ASP A 158 -8.14 -0.94 -22.24
C ASP A 158 -7.18 -2.10 -21.94
N GLU A 159 -6.16 -1.94 -21.09
CA GLU A 159 -5.16 -2.99 -20.83
C GLU A 159 -5.29 -3.59 -19.44
N LEU A 160 -5.20 -4.93 -19.35
CA LEU A 160 -5.20 -5.66 -18.08
C LEU A 160 -3.80 -5.61 -17.43
N PRO A 161 -3.73 -5.52 -16.10
CA PRO A 161 -2.45 -5.57 -15.39
C PRO A 161 -1.82 -6.97 -15.48
N ILE A 162 -0.50 -6.99 -15.63
CA ILE A 162 0.32 -8.19 -15.84
C ILE A 162 1.19 -8.50 -14.63
N LYS A 163 1.45 -7.52 -13.74
CA LYS A 163 2.13 -7.73 -12.45
C LYS A 163 1.71 -6.67 -11.42
N LYS A 164 2.14 -6.80 -10.17
CA LYS A 164 2.08 -5.79 -9.11
C LYS A 164 3.49 -5.23 -8.87
N ASP A 165 3.65 -3.98 -8.42
CA ASP A 165 4.95 -3.32 -8.16
C ASP A 165 4.93 -2.45 -6.87
N GLY A 166 4.31 -2.96 -5.80
CA GLY A 166 4.31 -2.30 -4.48
C GLY A 166 5.55 -2.62 -3.62
N LEU A 167 5.60 -2.12 -2.39
CA LEU A 167 6.67 -2.43 -1.40
C LEU A 167 7.01 -3.90 -1.39
N CYS A 168 5.97 -4.71 -1.28
CA CYS A 168 6.09 -6.13 -1.03
C CYS A 168 6.64 -6.88 -2.20
N GLU A 169 6.26 -6.50 -3.42
CA GLU A 169 6.87 -7.07 -4.60
C GLU A 169 8.37 -6.73 -4.63
N ARG A 170 8.74 -5.46 -4.42
CA ARG A 170 10.16 -5.05 -4.42
C ARG A 170 10.97 -5.80 -3.36
N ARG A 171 10.40 -6.00 -2.15
CA ARG A 171 11.03 -6.79 -1.09
C ARG A 171 11.16 -8.26 -1.47
N GLN A 172 10.14 -8.86 -2.07
CA GLN A 172 10.16 -10.25 -2.52
C GLN A 172 11.17 -10.47 -3.65
N GLU A 173 11.26 -9.56 -4.61
CA GLU A 173 12.24 -9.61 -5.70
C GLU A 173 13.69 -9.61 -5.16
N ILE A 174 13.96 -8.80 -4.13
CA ILE A 174 15.27 -8.80 -3.46
C ILE A 174 15.56 -10.16 -2.81
N LEU A 175 14.58 -10.72 -2.09
CA LEU A 175 14.74 -12.05 -1.48
C LEU A 175 14.94 -13.15 -2.55
N GLN A 176 14.24 -13.06 -3.67
CA GLN A 176 14.38 -13.99 -4.78
C GLN A 176 15.78 -13.93 -5.38
N LYS A 177 16.31 -12.73 -5.66
CA LYS A 177 17.69 -12.55 -6.13
C LYS A 177 18.73 -13.02 -5.10
N ASN A 178 18.46 -12.86 -3.81
CA ASN A 178 19.29 -13.41 -2.76
C ASN A 178 19.25 -14.96 -2.74
N LYS A 179 18.11 -15.58 -3.06
CA LYS A 179 18.02 -17.05 -3.23
C LYS A 179 18.92 -17.52 -4.37
N GLU A 180 18.83 -16.86 -5.53
CA GLU A 180 19.69 -17.15 -6.70
C GLU A 180 21.18 -17.05 -6.34
N TYR A 181 21.55 -16.04 -5.54
CA TYR A 181 22.89 -15.90 -5.01
C TYR A 181 23.32 -17.12 -4.17
N LEU A 182 22.46 -17.64 -3.29
CA LEU A 182 22.76 -18.83 -2.49
C LEU A 182 22.88 -20.10 -3.32
N GLU A 183 22.05 -20.25 -4.35
CA GLU A 183 22.08 -21.40 -5.28
C GLU A 183 23.38 -21.41 -6.10
N ILE A 184 23.81 -20.25 -6.60
CA ILE A 184 25.11 -20.10 -7.28
C ILE A 184 26.26 -20.48 -6.34
N LEU A 185 26.21 -20.04 -5.07
CA LEU A 185 27.21 -20.44 -4.08
C LEU A 185 27.23 -21.96 -3.87
N GLN A 186 26.06 -22.60 -3.80
CA GLN A 186 25.95 -24.05 -3.64
C GLN A 186 26.53 -24.81 -4.84
N GLU A 187 26.25 -24.38 -6.07
CA GLU A 187 26.80 -24.97 -7.30
C GLU A 187 28.32 -24.80 -7.38
N GLN A 188 28.83 -23.63 -6.97
CA GLN A 188 30.26 -23.38 -6.98
C GLN A 188 31.03 -24.31 -6.03
N ILE A 189 30.41 -24.70 -4.91
CA ILE A 189 30.96 -25.65 -3.94
C ILE A 189 30.91 -27.08 -4.51
N SER A 190 29.81 -27.49 -5.15
CA SER A 190 29.63 -28.88 -5.58
C SER A 190 30.49 -29.31 -6.77
N GLU A 191 30.88 -28.39 -7.66
CA GLU A 191 31.54 -28.75 -8.92
C GLU A 191 33.07 -28.92 -8.87
N ASN A 192 33.77 -28.54 -7.79
CA ASN A 192 35.25 -28.61 -7.68
C ASN A 192 36.06 -27.99 -8.86
N LYS A 193 35.41 -27.20 -9.74
CA LYS A 193 35.99 -26.58 -10.94
C LYS A 193 36.53 -25.19 -10.62
N VAL A 194 37.60 -25.08 -9.84
CA VAL A 194 38.28 -23.78 -9.65
C VAL A 194 39.33 -23.55 -10.75
N LYS A 195 38.86 -23.24 -11.96
CA LYS A 195 39.65 -22.44 -12.92
C LYS A 195 39.03 -21.05 -12.94
N LYS A 196 39.75 -20.07 -12.36
CA LYS A 196 39.49 -18.60 -12.37
C LYS A 196 38.00 -18.24 -12.53
N ARG A 197 37.23 -18.26 -11.45
CA ARG A 197 35.81 -17.88 -11.46
C ARG A 197 35.63 -16.39 -11.11
N GLU A 198 34.74 -15.73 -11.85
CA GLU A 198 34.36 -14.33 -11.71
C GLU A 198 33.81 -14.00 -10.32
N LEU A 199 33.99 -12.74 -9.91
CA LEU A 199 33.46 -12.16 -8.67
C LEU A 199 31.96 -12.47 -8.53
N VAL A 200 31.59 -13.20 -7.47
CA VAL A 200 30.19 -13.26 -7.05
C VAL A 200 29.77 -11.82 -6.75
N LYS A 201 28.83 -11.31 -7.53
CA LYS A 201 28.27 -9.96 -7.37
C LYS A 201 27.70 -9.86 -5.96
N GLU A 202 27.88 -8.69 -5.34
CA GLU A 202 27.33 -8.38 -4.01
C GLU A 202 25.83 -8.75 -3.94
N PRO A 203 25.36 -9.35 -2.81
CA PRO A 203 23.95 -9.69 -2.61
C PRO A 203 23.04 -8.49 -2.85
N GLU A 204 21.85 -8.73 -3.40
CA GLU A 204 21.01 -7.64 -3.89
C GLU A 204 20.56 -6.69 -2.76
N HIS A 205 20.24 -7.23 -1.59
CA HIS A 205 19.86 -6.43 -0.42
C HIS A 205 20.96 -5.47 0.06
N CYS A 206 22.24 -5.75 -0.22
CA CYS A 206 23.34 -4.84 0.13
C CYS A 206 23.43 -3.63 -0.81
N LYS A 207 22.78 -3.67 -1.98
CA LYS A 207 22.67 -2.53 -2.90
C LYS A 207 21.51 -1.58 -2.54
N MET A 208 20.66 -1.97 -1.59
CA MET A 208 19.44 -1.27 -1.23
C MET A 208 19.73 -0.04 -0.36
N ASP A 209 19.73 1.15 -0.96
CA ASP A 209 19.81 2.44 -0.27
C ASP A 209 18.44 3.14 -0.21
N ASN A 210 17.60 2.74 0.74
CA ASN A 210 16.29 3.38 0.94
C ASN A 210 16.38 4.73 1.67
N SER A 211 17.57 5.33 1.81
CA SER A 211 17.70 6.61 2.53
C SER A 211 16.94 7.77 1.87
N ARG A 212 16.50 7.59 0.62
CA ARG A 212 15.71 8.56 -0.16
C ARG A 212 14.38 8.00 -0.68
N ASP A 213 14.15 6.70 -0.51
CA ASP A 213 12.92 6.07 -1.00
C ASP A 213 11.86 6.20 0.06
N VAL A 214 10.91 7.11 -0.18
CA VAL A 214 9.65 7.07 0.55
C VAL A 214 8.64 6.41 -0.37
N GLU A 215 8.03 5.33 0.10
CA GLU A 215 6.87 4.80 -0.58
C GLU A 215 5.79 5.87 -0.60
N PRO A 216 5.31 6.27 -1.80
CA PRO A 216 4.26 7.27 -1.89
C PRO A 216 3.03 6.90 -1.05
N VAL A 217 2.74 5.62 -0.77
CA VAL A 217 1.57 5.25 0.03
C VAL A 217 1.77 5.43 1.54
N ILE A 218 2.97 5.16 2.05
CA ILE A 218 3.25 5.28 3.50
C ILE A 218 3.13 6.74 3.94
N GLN A 219 3.36 7.70 3.04
CA GLN A 219 3.22 9.12 3.34
C GLN A 219 1.76 9.59 3.51
N ASP A 220 0.78 8.82 3.03
CA ASP A 220 -0.59 9.31 2.83
C ASP A 220 -1.67 8.54 3.58
N LEU A 221 -1.29 7.53 4.36
CA LEU A 221 -2.22 6.80 5.21
C LEU A 221 -3.00 7.76 6.12
N SER A 222 -2.36 8.82 6.62
CA SER A 222 -2.96 9.82 7.49
C SER A 222 -4.22 10.48 6.91
N ASN A 223 -4.30 10.67 5.59
CA ASN A 223 -5.45 11.31 4.96
C ASN A 223 -6.71 10.44 5.03
N LEU A 224 -6.59 9.11 5.06
CA LEU A 224 -7.74 8.22 5.21
C LEU A 224 -8.42 8.36 6.58
N TYR A 225 -7.69 8.79 7.60
CA TYR A 225 -8.23 8.97 8.95
C TYR A 225 -8.89 10.33 9.16
N LYS A 226 -8.73 11.28 8.23
CA LYS A 226 -9.37 12.60 8.35
C LYS A 226 -10.82 12.49 7.94
N ASP A 227 -11.69 12.41 8.93
CA ASP A 227 -13.13 12.23 8.81
C ASP A 227 -13.93 13.46 9.25
N ILE A 228 -13.30 14.42 9.95
CA ILE A 228 -13.90 15.72 10.25
C ILE A 228 -13.58 16.69 9.12
N TYR A 229 -14.65 17.28 8.60
CA TYR A 229 -14.58 18.31 7.57
C TYR A 229 -14.76 19.69 8.20
N ASN A 230 -13.78 20.56 7.99
CA ASN A 230 -13.83 21.96 8.33
C ASN A 230 -14.57 22.71 7.22
N GLU A 231 -15.81 23.12 7.51
CA GLU A 231 -16.65 23.78 6.51
C GLU A 231 -16.20 25.20 6.18
N VAL A 232 -15.46 25.88 7.07
CA VAL A 232 -14.91 27.23 6.84
C VAL A 232 -13.75 27.21 5.84
N THR A 233 -12.93 26.18 5.88
CA THR A 233 -11.81 26.04 4.94
C THR A 233 -12.18 25.19 3.73
N GLY A 234 -13.22 24.36 3.87
CA GLY A 234 -13.65 23.41 2.85
C GLY A 234 -12.84 22.10 2.86
N GLU A 235 -12.25 21.74 4.00
CA GLU A 235 -11.13 20.77 4.07
C GLU A 235 -11.42 19.60 5.03
N PHE A 236 -10.97 18.39 4.71
CA PHE A 236 -10.76 17.34 5.72
C PHE A 236 -9.42 17.60 6.42
N ASP A 237 -9.41 18.39 7.49
CA ASP A 237 -8.19 18.81 8.18
C ASP A 237 -7.97 18.09 9.51
N SER A 238 -8.97 17.37 10.01
CA SER A 238 -8.98 16.84 11.36
C SER A 238 -9.62 15.45 11.46
N MET A 239 -9.29 14.77 12.55
CA MET A 239 -9.81 13.45 12.90
C MET A 239 -10.80 13.61 14.05
N SER A 240 -11.90 12.84 13.99
CA SER A 240 -12.78 12.59 15.13
C SER A 240 -12.02 11.93 16.27
N GLU A 241 -12.63 11.89 17.45
CA GLU A 241 -12.02 11.23 18.60
C GLU A 241 -11.74 9.75 18.30
N ASP A 242 -12.73 9.05 17.72
CA ASP A 242 -12.62 7.66 17.30
C ASP A 242 -11.55 7.45 16.22
N ALA A 243 -11.54 8.31 15.19
CA ALA A 243 -10.53 8.24 14.13
C ALA A 243 -9.12 8.54 14.66
N ARG A 244 -8.99 9.47 15.62
CA ARG A 244 -7.71 9.81 16.26
C ARG A 244 -7.19 8.66 17.13
N GLU A 245 -8.06 7.99 17.88
CA GLU A 245 -7.68 6.82 18.66
C GLU A 245 -7.17 5.70 17.74
N LYS A 246 -7.93 5.40 16.67
CA LYS A 246 -7.53 4.41 15.67
C LYS A 246 -6.22 4.79 14.99
N TYR A 247 -6.08 6.04 14.56
CA TYR A 247 -4.86 6.55 13.94
C TYR A 247 -3.64 6.35 14.84
N THR A 248 -3.76 6.70 16.12
CA THR A 248 -2.67 6.58 17.10
C THR A 248 -2.26 5.11 17.29
N LYS A 249 -3.25 4.22 17.36
CA LYS A 249 -3.02 2.77 17.46
C LYS A 249 -2.32 2.22 16.22
N ASP A 250 -2.82 2.56 15.04
CA ASP A 250 -2.31 2.06 13.76
C ASP A 250 -0.90 2.63 13.48
N LEU A 251 -0.65 3.90 13.82
CA LEU A 251 0.68 4.52 13.74
C LEU A 251 1.69 3.79 14.63
N LYS A 252 1.29 3.44 15.86
CA LYS A 252 2.12 2.66 16.77
C LYS A 252 2.44 1.27 16.21
N GLU A 253 1.42 0.54 15.75
CA GLU A 253 1.62 -0.79 15.17
C GLU A 253 2.54 -0.74 13.94
N PHE A 254 2.35 0.27 13.10
CA PHE A 254 3.17 0.50 11.93
C PHE A 254 4.63 0.79 12.30
N TYR A 255 4.87 1.71 13.25
CA TYR A 255 6.20 2.03 13.74
C TYR A 255 6.91 0.80 14.30
N GLU A 256 6.24 0.03 15.15
CA GLU A 256 6.79 -1.18 15.75
C GLU A 256 7.08 -2.25 14.70
N GLY A 257 6.21 -2.42 13.70
CA GLY A 257 6.43 -3.32 12.57
C GLY A 257 7.66 -2.93 11.73
N PHE A 258 7.80 -1.63 11.41
CA PHE A 258 8.87 -1.12 10.55
C PHE A 258 10.19 -0.92 11.24
N THR A 259 10.23 -0.72 12.56
CA THR A 259 11.47 -0.45 13.29
C THR A 259 11.87 -1.59 14.23
N GLY A 260 10.92 -2.40 14.70
CA GLY A 260 11.14 -3.40 15.74
C GLY A 260 11.38 -2.81 17.14
N ARG A 261 11.03 -1.53 17.36
CA ARG A 261 11.22 -0.80 18.62
C ARG A 261 9.91 -0.16 19.06
N GLU A 262 9.77 0.12 20.35
CA GLU A 262 8.65 0.91 20.88
C GLU A 262 8.66 2.32 20.30
N MET A 263 7.45 2.85 20.05
CA MET A 263 7.25 4.17 19.45
C MET A 263 7.71 5.30 20.37
N ASP A 264 8.53 6.19 19.83
CA ASP A 264 8.97 7.43 20.49
C ASP A 264 7.87 8.50 20.38
N ALA A 265 7.77 9.38 21.37
CA ALA A 265 6.84 10.51 21.41
C ALA A 265 7.11 11.55 20.30
N SER A 266 8.27 11.48 19.65
CA SER A 266 8.60 12.34 18.49
C SER A 266 7.87 11.94 17.20
N ILE A 267 7.30 10.73 17.13
CA ILE A 267 6.60 10.20 15.96
C ILE A 267 5.11 10.58 16.03
N ASN A 268 4.67 11.40 15.09
CA ASN A 268 3.28 11.88 15.04
C ASN A 268 2.60 11.57 13.70
N ASP A 269 3.38 11.21 12.68
CA ASP A 269 2.88 10.90 11.35
C ASP A 269 3.57 9.68 10.72
N PHE A 270 2.86 8.97 9.85
CA PHE A 270 3.44 7.82 9.11
C PHE A 270 4.66 8.24 8.28
N THR A 271 4.72 9.50 7.83
CA THR A 271 5.89 10.08 7.14
C THR A 271 7.14 10.19 8.01
N ASP A 272 7.01 10.22 9.34
CA ASP A 272 8.15 10.23 10.27
C ASP A 272 8.89 8.87 10.26
N ILE A 273 8.24 7.81 9.75
CA ILE A 273 8.71 6.43 9.80
C ILE A 273 9.53 6.12 8.55
N LYS A 274 10.85 6.09 8.71
CA LYS A 274 11.78 5.80 7.63
C LYS A 274 11.86 4.31 7.32
N LEU A 275 11.90 3.97 6.03
CA LEU A 275 12.17 2.61 5.58
C LEU A 275 13.57 2.15 6.04
N SER A 276 13.65 0.88 6.46
CA SER A 276 14.93 0.29 6.87
C SER A 276 15.92 0.24 5.69
N THR A 277 17.16 0.67 5.93
CA THR A 277 18.26 0.58 4.94
C THR A 277 19.13 -0.63 5.24
N PHE A 278 19.24 -1.57 4.32
CA PHE A 278 19.95 -2.84 4.54
C PHE A 278 21.39 -2.82 4.02
N ASN A 279 21.74 -1.89 3.12
CA ASN A 279 23.12 -1.66 2.66
C ASN A 279 24.11 -1.31 3.79
N LYS A 280 23.62 -0.83 4.93
CA LYS A 280 24.42 -0.44 6.10
C LYS A 280 24.42 -1.49 7.22
N ASN A 281 23.74 -2.62 7.04
CA ASN A 281 23.77 -3.69 8.03
C ASN A 281 25.19 -4.20 8.24
N THR A 282 25.48 -4.77 9.41
CA THR A 282 26.82 -5.24 9.78
C THR A 282 27.44 -6.18 8.74
N TYR A 283 26.62 -6.99 8.06
CA TYR A 283 27.03 -7.84 6.94
C TYR A 283 27.50 -7.00 5.73
N CYS A 284 26.67 -6.08 5.23
CA CYS A 284 26.98 -5.25 4.05
C CYS A 284 28.01 -4.13 4.33
N ALA A 285 28.00 -3.54 5.53
CA ALA A 285 28.84 -2.42 5.96
C ALA A 285 30.27 -2.85 6.33
N LYS A 286 30.49 -4.13 6.66
CA LYS A 286 31.82 -4.73 6.54
C LYS A 286 32.13 -4.78 5.06
N LYS A 287 32.54 -3.62 4.50
CA LYS A 287 33.13 -3.51 3.16
C LYS A 287 33.95 -4.75 2.97
N TYR A 288 33.57 -5.59 2.00
CA TYR A 288 34.37 -6.70 1.51
C TYR A 288 35.85 -6.32 1.67
N ASN A 289 36.47 -6.79 2.75
CA ASN A 289 37.88 -6.56 2.99
C ASN A 289 38.53 -7.50 1.98
N ARG A 290 38.73 -6.96 0.76
CA ARG A 290 39.23 -7.61 -0.46
C ARG A 290 40.68 -8.06 -0.30
N ARG A 291 40.95 -8.88 0.72
CA ARG A 291 42.19 -9.64 0.90
C ARG A 291 41.94 -11.07 1.37
N ASN A 292 40.75 -11.40 1.86
CA ASN A 292 40.38 -12.79 2.04
C ASN A 292 39.69 -13.26 0.76
N ASN A 293 40.51 -13.76 -0.17
CA ASN A 293 40.05 -14.73 -1.15
C ASN A 293 39.23 -15.77 -0.38
N HIS A 294 37.93 -15.91 -0.67
CA HIS A 294 37.17 -17.09 -0.26
C HIS A 294 37.78 -18.29 -0.99
N TYR A 295 38.74 -18.94 -0.35
CA TYR A 295 39.09 -20.30 -0.72
C TYR A 295 37.97 -21.16 -0.17
N ILE A 296 37.25 -21.85 -1.05
CA ILE A 296 36.40 -22.97 -0.68
C ILE A 296 37.35 -24.16 -0.67
N ASP A 297 37.51 -24.77 0.49
CA ASP A 297 38.30 -25.97 0.70
C ASP A 297 37.30 -27.13 0.84
N ASP A 298 37.68 -28.25 0.26
CA ASP A 298 36.83 -29.38 -0.06
C ASP A 298 36.51 -30.23 1.18
N GLU A 299 35.44 -31.02 1.09
CA GLU A 299 34.99 -32.01 2.06
C GLU A 299 34.24 -31.53 3.33
N THR A 300 32.93 -31.25 3.20
CA THR A 300 31.93 -31.63 4.24
C THR A 300 30.53 -31.81 3.64
N GLU A 301 29.78 -32.78 4.18
CA GLU A 301 28.37 -33.06 3.85
C GLU A 301 27.47 -31.83 4.00
N ASN A 302 26.68 -31.57 2.96
CA ASN A 302 26.04 -30.30 2.66
C ASN A 302 24.76 -30.03 3.47
N ASN A 303 24.88 -29.49 4.69
CA ASN A 303 23.77 -28.78 5.36
C ASN A 303 23.41 -27.44 4.68
N LEU A 304 24.10 -27.05 3.60
CA LEU A 304 23.76 -25.84 2.85
C LEU A 304 22.44 -25.99 2.09
N GLY A 305 22.18 -27.18 1.52
CA GLY A 305 20.93 -27.45 0.82
C GLY A 305 19.72 -27.32 1.74
N SER A 306 19.81 -27.86 2.96
CA SER A 306 18.73 -27.74 3.96
C SER A 306 18.54 -26.30 4.44
N LEU A 307 19.61 -25.52 4.60
CA LEU A 307 19.52 -24.10 4.93
C LEU A 307 18.91 -23.26 3.81
N ILE A 308 19.25 -23.54 2.54
CA ILE A 308 18.63 -22.91 1.36
C ILE A 308 17.16 -23.30 1.27
N GLU A 309 16.78 -24.52 1.63
CA GLU A 309 15.39 -24.96 1.70
C GLU A 309 14.59 -24.20 2.78
N VAL A 310 15.19 -23.93 3.95
CA VAL A 310 14.58 -23.06 4.97
C VAL A 310 14.33 -21.66 4.41
N TYR A 311 15.32 -21.09 3.72
CA TYR A 311 15.17 -19.78 3.06
C TYR A 311 14.08 -19.80 1.99
N GLY A 312 14.08 -20.80 1.11
CA GLY A 312 13.08 -20.97 0.05
C GLY A 312 11.66 -21.15 0.60
N THR A 313 11.52 -21.89 1.69
CA THR A 313 10.23 -22.06 2.39
C THR A 313 9.74 -20.75 2.99
N HIS A 314 10.63 -19.97 3.59
CA HIS A 314 10.29 -18.64 4.10
C HIS A 314 9.86 -17.71 2.96
N LEU A 315 10.63 -17.65 1.87
CA LEU A 315 10.29 -16.85 0.68
C LEU A 315 8.90 -17.20 0.12
N ALA A 316 8.60 -18.48 -0.06
CA ALA A 316 7.30 -18.93 -0.54
C ALA A 316 6.15 -18.51 0.39
N LYS A 317 6.35 -18.64 1.71
CA LYS A 317 5.37 -18.18 2.72
C LYS A 317 5.18 -16.67 2.66
N SER A 318 6.24 -15.89 2.53
CA SER A 318 6.17 -14.43 2.44
C SER A 318 5.45 -13.95 1.17
N ILE A 319 5.64 -14.64 0.05
CA ILE A 319 4.90 -14.37 -1.20
C ILE A 319 3.40 -14.64 -1.01
N ASN A 320 3.05 -15.81 -0.48
CA ASN A 320 1.65 -16.17 -0.24
C ASN A 320 0.97 -15.21 0.76
N SER A 321 1.66 -14.91 1.87
CA SER A 321 1.22 -13.97 2.91
C SER A 321 0.90 -12.59 2.35
N ALA A 322 1.71 -12.08 1.41
CA ALA A 322 1.46 -10.78 0.77
C ALA A 322 0.30 -10.85 -0.24
N ASN A 323 0.22 -11.93 -1.04
CA ASN A 323 -0.88 -12.13 -1.98
C ASN A 323 -2.23 -12.20 -1.26
N GLU A 324 -2.31 -12.95 -0.16
CA GLU A 324 -3.51 -13.03 0.67
C GLU A 324 -3.95 -11.66 1.17
N LYS A 325 -3.02 -10.83 1.66
CA LYS A 325 -3.33 -9.49 2.18
C LYS A 325 -3.70 -8.49 1.08
N GLN A 326 -3.10 -8.61 -0.11
CA GLN A 326 -3.52 -7.83 -1.28
C GLN A 326 -4.90 -8.24 -1.78
N ASN A 327 -5.26 -9.52 -1.67
CA ASN A 327 -6.61 -9.98 -2.02
C ASN A 327 -7.64 -9.38 -1.07
N LYS A 328 -7.35 -9.25 0.23
CA LYS A 328 -8.22 -8.52 1.17
C LYS A 328 -8.47 -7.07 0.74
N LEU A 329 -7.48 -6.37 0.19
CA LEU A 329 -7.68 -5.01 -0.35
C LEU A 329 -8.60 -5.01 -1.59
N THR A 330 -8.56 -6.09 -2.37
CA THR A 330 -9.43 -6.25 -3.54
C THR A 330 -10.86 -6.58 -3.12
N GLU A 331 -11.04 -7.43 -2.09
CA GLU A 331 -12.34 -7.74 -1.50
C GLU A 331 -13.05 -6.48 -0.95
N ILE A 332 -12.29 -5.49 -0.47
CA ILE A 332 -12.85 -4.19 -0.05
C ILE A 332 -13.43 -3.41 -1.24
N LEU A 333 -12.95 -3.63 -2.46
CA LEU A 333 -13.57 -3.02 -3.65
C LEU A 333 -14.96 -3.59 -3.91
N ASP A 334 -15.23 -4.84 -3.52
CA ASP A 334 -16.56 -5.45 -3.61
C ASP A 334 -17.54 -4.86 -2.59
N ASP A 335 -17.04 -4.25 -1.50
CA ASP A 335 -17.87 -3.46 -0.57
C ASP A 335 -18.29 -2.11 -1.20
N LEU A 336 -17.50 -1.58 -2.16
CA LEU A 336 -17.74 -0.29 -2.81
C LEU A 336 -18.51 -0.39 -4.12
N PHE A 337 -18.25 -1.44 -4.90
CA PHE A 337 -18.71 -1.59 -6.27
C PHE A 337 -19.44 -2.92 -6.48
N GLU A 338 -20.40 -2.91 -7.38
CA GLU A 338 -21.09 -4.09 -7.88
C GLU A 338 -21.13 -4.09 -9.41
N ILE A 339 -21.35 -5.26 -9.98
CA ILE A 339 -21.58 -5.41 -11.42
C ILE A 339 -23.07 -5.18 -11.67
N GLU A 340 -23.41 -4.27 -12.58
CA GLU A 340 -24.79 -4.01 -12.99
C GLU A 340 -25.47 -5.31 -13.47
N GLU A 341 -26.79 -5.44 -13.31
CA GLU A 341 -27.55 -6.63 -13.75
C GLU A 341 -27.32 -7.02 -15.23
N SER A 342 -26.92 -6.06 -16.07
CA SER A 342 -26.55 -6.29 -17.47
C SER A 342 -25.25 -7.11 -17.64
N GLY A 343 -24.42 -7.19 -16.60
CA GLY A 343 -23.11 -7.83 -16.58
C GLY A 343 -22.01 -7.04 -17.27
N LEU A 344 -22.29 -5.82 -17.76
CA LEU A 344 -21.39 -5.07 -18.64
C LEU A 344 -20.62 -3.95 -17.94
N GLU A 345 -21.16 -3.37 -16.87
CA GLU A 345 -20.59 -2.20 -16.22
C GLU A 345 -20.47 -2.39 -14.71
N VAL A 346 -19.41 -1.80 -14.13
CA VAL A 346 -19.21 -1.71 -12.69
C VAL A 346 -19.82 -0.39 -12.21
N ILE A 347 -20.53 -0.43 -11.08
CA ILE A 347 -21.23 0.71 -10.48
C ILE A 347 -21.02 0.74 -8.97
N ILE A 348 -20.98 1.93 -8.35
CA ILE A 348 -21.01 2.09 -6.90
C ILE A 348 -22.30 1.48 -6.37
N ARG A 349 -22.18 0.63 -5.34
CA ARG A 349 -23.31 -0.05 -4.71
C ARG A 349 -24.37 0.95 -4.26
N ARG A 350 -25.62 0.72 -4.64
CA ARG A 350 -26.71 1.67 -4.33
C ARG A 350 -27.00 1.76 -2.83
N ASP A 351 -26.82 0.67 -2.09
CA ASP A 351 -27.06 0.60 -0.66
C ASP A 351 -25.94 1.21 0.19
N LEU A 352 -24.88 1.74 -0.43
CA LEU A 352 -23.73 2.29 0.26
C LEU A 352 -24.03 3.68 0.85
N LYS A 353 -24.13 3.79 2.16
CA LYS A 353 -24.43 5.04 2.88
C LYS A 353 -23.17 5.70 3.44
N TYR A 354 -23.31 6.91 3.98
CA TYR A 354 -22.18 7.65 4.54
C TYR A 354 -21.49 6.92 5.71
N ASP A 355 -22.26 6.28 6.60
CA ASP A 355 -21.68 5.50 7.71
C ASP A 355 -20.95 4.24 7.21
N ASP A 356 -21.42 3.61 6.13
CA ASP A 356 -20.72 2.48 5.51
C ASP A 356 -19.33 2.88 5.03
N LEU A 357 -19.17 4.09 4.49
CA LEU A 357 -17.85 4.60 4.09
C LEU A 357 -16.87 4.71 5.26
N ASN A 358 -17.33 5.04 6.47
CA ASN A 358 -16.46 5.07 7.66
C ASN A 358 -15.97 3.67 8.00
N ASN A 359 -16.86 2.68 7.93
CA ASN A 359 -16.50 1.28 8.15
C ASN A 359 -15.53 0.77 7.09
N ILE A 360 -15.76 1.09 5.81
CA ILE A 360 -14.88 0.72 4.70
C ILE A 360 -13.51 1.38 4.85
N VAL A 361 -13.43 2.66 5.24
CA VAL A 361 -12.17 3.34 5.57
C VAL A 361 -11.43 2.59 6.68
N SER A 362 -12.13 2.19 7.74
CA SER A 362 -11.54 1.45 8.85
C SER A 362 -11.00 0.07 8.43
N LYS A 363 -11.74 -0.66 7.58
CA LYS A 363 -11.27 -1.93 6.98
C LYS A 363 -10.04 -1.69 6.09
N THR A 364 -10.09 -0.66 5.25
CA THR A 364 -9.02 -0.31 4.29
C THR A 364 -7.73 0.02 5.00
N THR A 365 -7.78 0.94 5.96
CA THR A 365 -6.62 1.33 6.77
C THR A 365 -6.01 0.12 7.49
N SER A 366 -6.82 -0.71 8.14
CA SER A 366 -6.35 -1.92 8.82
C SER A 366 -5.67 -2.91 7.85
N ALA A 367 -6.27 -3.14 6.67
CA ALA A 367 -5.70 -4.04 5.65
C ALA A 367 -4.37 -3.50 5.08
N LEU A 368 -4.26 -2.18 4.89
CA LEU A 368 -3.01 -1.53 4.46
C LEU A 368 -1.90 -1.67 5.51
N ILE A 369 -2.21 -1.39 6.77
CA ILE A 369 -1.26 -1.55 7.88
C ILE A 369 -0.80 -3.01 7.99
N GLU A 370 -1.72 -3.97 7.91
CA GLU A 370 -1.40 -5.40 7.93
C GLU A 370 -0.50 -5.79 6.74
N LEU A 371 -0.84 -5.36 5.52
CA LEU A 371 -0.04 -5.62 4.32
C LEU A 371 1.39 -5.12 4.49
N TYR A 372 1.57 -3.85 4.85
CA TYR A 372 2.89 -3.24 4.94
C TYR A 372 3.74 -3.80 6.08
N THR A 373 3.17 -3.92 7.27
CA THR A 373 3.93 -4.38 8.45
C THR A 373 4.32 -5.86 8.34
N SER A 374 3.42 -6.73 7.86
CA SER A 374 3.73 -8.16 7.68
C SER A 374 4.84 -8.36 6.66
N CYS A 375 4.76 -7.64 5.55
CA CYS A 375 5.71 -7.63 4.46
C CYS A 375 7.11 -7.16 4.89
N GLU A 376 7.20 -6.08 5.69
CA GLU A 376 8.49 -5.63 6.23
C GLU A 376 9.07 -6.65 7.24
N ARG A 377 8.24 -7.25 8.10
CA ARG A 377 8.66 -8.30 9.04
C ARG A 377 9.18 -9.54 8.31
N ASP A 378 8.45 -9.99 7.30
CA ASP A 378 8.81 -11.12 6.44
C ASP A 378 10.11 -10.85 5.70
N PHE A 379 10.29 -9.63 5.18
CA PHE A 379 11.53 -9.22 4.53
C PHE A 379 12.72 -9.27 5.49
N LYS A 380 12.62 -8.62 6.66
CA LYS A 380 13.68 -8.62 7.68
C LYS A 380 14.06 -10.02 8.11
N LYS A 381 13.07 -10.89 8.33
CA LYS A 381 13.30 -12.30 8.66
C LYS A 381 14.02 -13.01 7.53
N GLY A 382 13.63 -12.78 6.28
CA GLY A 382 14.33 -13.28 5.09
C GLY A 382 15.79 -12.85 5.09
N ILE A 383 16.08 -11.56 5.26
CA ILE A 383 17.46 -11.06 5.34
C ILE A 383 18.23 -11.72 6.49
N SER A 384 17.63 -11.86 7.67
CA SER A 384 18.28 -12.53 8.81
C SER A 384 18.62 -13.99 8.53
N ILE A 385 17.71 -14.74 7.88
CA ILE A 385 17.98 -16.12 7.46
C ILE A 385 19.15 -16.12 6.47
N PHE A 386 19.10 -15.29 5.43
CA PHE A 386 20.17 -15.17 4.44
C PHE A 386 21.53 -14.90 5.09
N GLU A 387 21.62 -13.88 5.94
CA GLU A 387 22.86 -13.51 6.62
C GLU A 387 23.36 -14.66 7.51
N GLY A 388 22.47 -15.37 8.20
CA GLY A 388 22.81 -16.56 8.98
C GLY A 388 23.40 -17.69 8.14
N ILE A 389 22.86 -17.92 6.94
CA ILE A 389 23.39 -18.92 6.00
C ILE A 389 24.80 -18.55 5.56
N VAL A 390 25.02 -17.29 5.16
CA VAL A 390 26.35 -16.86 4.71
C VAL A 390 27.37 -16.86 5.86
N LEU A 391 26.98 -16.42 7.06
CA LEU A 391 27.86 -16.40 8.24
C LEU A 391 28.24 -17.80 8.70
N SER A 392 27.29 -18.74 8.78
CA SER A 392 27.57 -20.12 9.17
C SER A 392 28.60 -20.77 8.24
N LYS A 393 28.52 -20.48 6.94
CA LYS A 393 29.51 -20.93 5.96
C LYS A 393 30.88 -20.30 6.14
N ASN A 394 30.95 -19.00 6.44
CA ASN A 394 32.23 -18.36 6.74
C ASN A 394 32.92 -19.01 7.95
N ILE A 395 32.18 -19.38 9.00
CA ILE A 395 32.72 -20.04 10.19
C ILE A 395 33.24 -21.45 9.86
N GLU A 396 32.46 -22.24 9.12
CA GLU A 396 32.87 -23.57 8.67
C GLU A 396 34.18 -23.52 7.88
N MET A 397 34.27 -22.56 6.94
CA MET A 397 35.45 -22.33 6.12
C MET A 397 36.70 -21.95 6.91
N GLU A 398 36.59 -21.02 7.86
CA GLU A 398 37.72 -20.62 8.71
C GLU A 398 38.18 -21.75 9.66
N THR A 399 37.23 -22.59 10.10
CA THR A 399 37.53 -23.77 10.93
C THR A 399 38.34 -24.79 10.15
N LEU A 400 37.97 -25.06 8.89
CA LEU A 400 38.70 -25.97 7.99
C LEU A 400 40.10 -25.45 7.69
N ARG A 401 40.25 -24.16 7.35
CA ARG A 401 41.57 -23.52 7.17
C ARG A 401 42.46 -23.66 8.38
N SER A 402 41.91 -23.46 9.57
CA SER A 402 42.64 -23.59 10.83
C SER A 402 43.13 -25.02 11.05
N LYS A 403 42.29 -26.03 10.76
CA LYS A 403 42.68 -27.45 10.80
C LYS A 403 43.76 -27.77 9.77
N GLY A 404 43.60 -27.33 8.52
CA GLY A 404 44.60 -27.53 7.46
C GLY A 404 45.95 -26.90 7.79
N LEU A 405 45.95 -25.70 8.40
CA LEU A 405 47.16 -25.06 8.91
C LEU A 405 47.80 -25.84 10.07
N GLN A 406 47.01 -26.37 11.00
CA GLN A 406 47.50 -27.21 12.09
C GLN A 406 48.11 -28.52 11.59
N GLU A 407 47.44 -29.20 10.66
CA GLU A 407 47.92 -30.44 10.04
C GLU A 407 49.17 -30.20 9.18
N GLY A 408 49.18 -29.12 8.40
CA GLY A 408 50.36 -28.68 7.64
C GLY A 408 51.54 -28.38 8.57
N GLY A 409 51.30 -27.70 9.69
CA GLY A 409 52.29 -27.46 10.74
C GLY A 409 52.83 -28.75 11.35
N LEU A 410 51.97 -29.72 11.66
CA LEU A 410 52.35 -31.05 12.16
C LEU A 410 53.19 -31.83 11.14
N ARG A 411 52.81 -31.79 9.85
CA ARG A 411 53.57 -32.44 8.76
C ARG A 411 54.96 -31.81 8.59
N LEU A 412 55.05 -30.48 8.65
CA LEU A 412 56.32 -29.76 8.60
C LEU A 412 57.19 -30.10 9.81
N TYR A 413 56.62 -30.07 11.02
CA TYR A 413 57.31 -30.45 12.26
C TYR A 413 57.89 -31.85 12.17
N ASN A 414 57.08 -32.85 11.77
CA ASN A 414 57.52 -34.24 11.63
C ASN A 414 58.61 -34.41 10.56
N ARG A 415 58.52 -33.72 9.42
CA ARG A 415 59.59 -33.72 8.40
C ARG A 415 60.89 -33.10 8.92
N THR A 416 60.82 -32.00 9.66
CA THR A 416 62.02 -31.39 10.26
C THR A 416 62.62 -32.22 11.40
N PHE A 417 61.80 -33.00 12.12
CA PHE A 417 62.27 -33.89 13.18
C PHE A 417 62.92 -35.17 12.61
N GLN A 418 62.38 -35.74 11.54
CA GLN A 418 62.96 -36.89 10.84
C GLN A 418 64.28 -36.58 10.13
N ASN A 419 64.52 -35.33 9.74
CA ASN A 419 65.79 -34.90 9.13
C ASN A 419 66.88 -34.52 10.15
N LYS A 420 66.60 -34.63 11.46
CA LYS A 420 67.54 -34.29 12.56
C LYS A 420 68.01 -35.50 13.39
N ILE A 421 67.54 -36.71 13.07
CA ILE A 421 68.00 -38.00 13.60
C ILE A 421 68.77 -38.68 12.46
#